data_AF-A0A4V1UCA2-F1
#
_entry.id   AF-A0A4V1UCA2-F1
#
_cell.length_a   1.000
_cell.length_b   1.000
_cell.length_c   1.000
_cell.angle_alpha   90.00
_cell.angle_beta   90.00
_cell.angle_gamma   90.00
#
_symmetry.space_group_name_H-M   'P 1'
#
loop_
_entity.id
_entity.type
_entity.pdbx_description
1 polymer ?
#
loop_
_entity_poly.entity_id
_entity_poly.type
_entity_poly.pdbx_seq_one_letter_code
_entity_poly.pdbx_strand_id
1 'polypeptide(L)'
;PTIPVVMVTKNEAENIMEEAIGSQITDYLIKPVNPNQVLLSLKKIMDGKRLVSEKTTLDYQKDFRNLFMALNNNPNVEEWKDLYKKLVYWEVEMSKSDSPEMQEVFNTQKAEANTEFFKFVSRNYIDWIQERKSDTPVMSHTLFTQKIAPHIKKGKPTFMVLIDNLRYDQWKSIEPIISQFFRVQEEEMFYSILPTSTQYSRNAIFSGLLPVDIEKSYPIEWKNDDEEGGKNLYEKQFLGDNLRHLKLNNIKWDYLKITNNDDGKTMEDNFHNYLKNDLTVIVYNFVDMLSHARTEMEVLKELAGDEVSYRSLTVSWFEHSPLYRALKKIADKDIQLIITTDHGTMRVRTPSKCVGDRATTTNLRYKHGRNIQYEAKDVFAVSNPHDAGLPQPNINSKYIFAKEDVFLCYP
;
A
#
# COMPACT_ATOMS: atom_id res chain seq x y z
N PRO A 1 -30.01 -6.66 16.21
CA PRO A 1 -31.26 -5.86 16.31
C PRO A 1 -31.18 -4.63 15.38
N THR A 2 -32.16 -4.42 14.49
CA THR A 2 -32.11 -3.39 13.42
C THR A 2 -32.79 -2.07 13.76
N ILE A 3 -33.43 -1.96 14.94
CA ILE A 3 -34.06 -0.72 15.41
C ILE A 3 -33.09 -0.01 16.35
N PRO A 4 -32.72 1.26 16.09
CA PRO A 4 -31.90 2.05 16.98
C PRO A 4 -32.54 2.18 18.37
N VAL A 5 -31.79 1.84 19.42
CA VAL A 5 -32.27 1.93 20.82
C VAL A 5 -31.50 3.03 21.53
N VAL A 6 -32.23 3.98 22.10
CA VAL A 6 -31.66 5.05 22.94
C VAL A 6 -32.01 4.78 24.40
N MET A 7 -31.00 4.57 25.24
CA MET A 7 -31.20 4.33 26.67
C MET A 7 -31.40 5.65 27.42
N VAL A 8 -32.37 5.71 28.35
CA VAL A 8 -32.59 6.89 29.19
C VAL A 8 -32.53 6.51 30.66
N THR A 9 -31.50 6.98 31.38
CA THR A 9 -31.22 6.56 32.77
C THR A 9 -31.07 7.75 33.74
N LYS A 10 -31.34 7.53 35.03
CA LYS A 10 -30.97 8.45 36.13
C LYS A 10 -29.62 8.10 36.75
N ASN A 11 -29.09 6.92 36.43
CA ASN A 11 -27.92 6.35 37.08
C ASN A 11 -26.69 6.55 36.19
N GLU A 12 -25.68 7.22 36.73
CA GLU A 12 -24.39 7.48 36.08
C GLU A 12 -23.34 6.41 36.43
N ALA A 13 -23.74 5.35 37.14
CA ALA A 13 -22.82 4.29 37.53
C ALA A 13 -22.18 3.64 36.29
N GLU A 14 -20.85 3.57 36.32
CA GLU A 14 -19.99 3.13 35.22
C GLU A 14 -20.34 1.72 34.75
N ASN A 15 -20.69 0.82 35.67
CA ASN A 15 -21.12 -0.54 35.37
C ASN A 15 -22.39 -0.62 34.48
N ILE A 16 -23.36 0.27 34.67
CA ILE A 16 -24.57 0.31 33.84
C ILE A 16 -24.24 0.88 32.46
N MET A 17 -23.28 1.81 32.37
CA MET A 17 -22.81 2.32 31.09
C MET A 17 -22.08 1.23 30.29
N GLU A 18 -21.22 0.45 30.94
CA GLU A 18 -20.53 -0.68 30.32
C GLU A 18 -21.50 -1.76 29.81
N GLU A 19 -22.50 -2.15 30.62
CA GLU A 19 -23.54 -3.09 30.21
C GLU A 19 -24.36 -2.57 29.03
N ALA A 20 -24.66 -1.28 29.03
CA ALA A 20 -25.42 -0.64 27.95
C ALA A 20 -24.62 -0.63 26.64
N ILE A 21 -23.34 -0.28 26.70
CA ILE A 21 -22.42 -0.35 25.54
C ILE A 21 -22.32 -1.80 25.04
N GLY A 22 -22.17 -2.77 25.94
CA GLY A 22 -22.16 -4.20 25.61
C GLY A 22 -23.46 -4.69 24.97
N SER A 23 -24.59 -4.05 25.28
CA SER A 23 -25.91 -4.33 24.71
C SER A 23 -26.16 -3.67 23.33
N GLN A 24 -25.14 -3.02 22.76
CA GLN A 24 -25.19 -2.37 21.44
C GLN A 24 -26.29 -1.29 21.32
N ILE A 25 -26.51 -0.49 22.37
CA ILE A 25 -27.37 0.70 22.27
C ILE A 25 -26.78 1.72 21.30
N THR A 26 -27.65 2.47 20.62
CA THR A 26 -27.21 3.46 19.61
C THR A 26 -26.81 4.80 20.25
N ASP A 27 -27.43 5.15 21.37
CA ASP A 27 -27.13 6.37 22.12
C ASP A 27 -27.68 6.25 23.56
N TYR A 28 -27.25 7.12 24.47
CA TYR A 28 -27.82 7.20 25.82
C TYR A 28 -28.02 8.63 26.29
N LEU A 29 -29.00 8.83 27.16
CA LEU A 29 -29.37 10.12 27.75
C LEU A 29 -29.48 10.00 29.27
N ILE A 30 -28.89 10.95 30.00
CA ILE A 30 -28.97 11.04 31.47
C ILE A 30 -30.10 12.00 31.84
N LYS A 31 -30.94 11.58 32.81
CA LYS A 31 -32.03 12.38 33.36
C LYS A 31 -31.49 13.46 34.32
N PRO A 32 -32.07 14.68 34.35
CA PRO A 32 -33.24 15.11 33.60
C PRO A 32 -32.95 15.36 32.12
N VAL A 33 -33.77 14.77 31.24
CA VAL A 33 -33.54 14.82 29.79
C VAL A 33 -33.97 16.18 29.26
N ASN A 34 -33.05 16.87 28.59
CA ASN A 34 -33.33 18.10 27.86
C ASN A 34 -33.92 17.76 26.47
N PRO A 35 -35.01 18.40 26.02
CA PRO A 35 -35.55 18.21 24.67
C PRO A 35 -34.49 18.34 23.55
N ASN A 36 -33.49 19.21 23.73
CA ASN A 36 -32.37 19.34 22.78
C ASN A 36 -31.50 18.09 22.72
N GLN A 37 -31.30 17.37 23.84
CA GLN A 37 -30.56 16.11 23.84
C GLN A 37 -31.31 15.01 23.08
N VAL A 38 -32.64 14.95 23.22
CA VAL A 38 -33.49 14.04 22.43
C VAL A 38 -33.38 14.38 20.95
N LEU A 39 -33.50 15.66 20.59
CA LEU A 39 -33.38 16.11 19.21
C LEU A 39 -32.01 15.79 18.61
N LEU A 40 -30.93 15.99 19.35
CA LEU A 40 -29.56 15.65 18.91
C LEU A 40 -29.41 14.15 18.67
N SER A 41 -29.92 13.32 19.58
CA SER A 41 -29.90 11.85 19.43
C SER A 41 -30.69 11.40 18.20
N LEU A 42 -31.89 11.95 18.00
CA LEU A 42 -32.70 11.68 16.80
C LEU A 42 -32.01 12.14 15.51
N LYS A 43 -31.40 13.34 15.49
CA LYS A 43 -30.63 13.83 14.34
C LYS A 43 -29.43 12.94 14.04
N LYS A 44 -28.69 12.50 15.06
CA LYS A 44 -27.55 11.58 14.90
C LYS A 44 -27.99 10.27 14.26
N ILE A 45 -29.13 9.72 14.69
CA ILE A 45 -29.66 8.43 14.21
C ILE A 45 -30.27 8.54 12.82
N MET A 46 -31.11 9.55 12.58
CA MET A 46 -31.92 9.67 11.35
C MET A 46 -31.22 10.46 10.25
N ASP A 47 -30.60 11.58 10.61
CA ASP A 47 -29.99 12.54 9.68
C ASP A 47 -28.47 12.41 9.57
N GLY A 48 -27.84 11.55 10.37
CA GLY A 48 -26.38 11.44 10.47
C GLY A 48 -25.69 11.26 9.11
N LYS A 49 -26.18 10.35 8.27
CA LYS A 49 -25.63 10.13 6.92
C LYS A 49 -25.73 11.37 6.03
N ARG A 50 -26.88 12.05 6.04
CA ARG A 50 -27.11 13.29 5.28
C ARG A 50 -26.19 14.41 5.76
N LEU A 51 -26.11 14.61 7.08
CA LEU A 51 -25.26 15.64 7.69
C LEU A 51 -23.77 15.41 7.40
N VAL A 52 -23.31 14.16 7.47
CA VAL A 52 -21.94 13.79 7.09
C VAL A 52 -21.72 14.08 5.60
N SER A 53 -22.63 13.65 4.72
CA SER A 53 -22.53 13.90 3.28
C SER A 53 -22.45 15.40 2.94
N GLU A 54 -23.35 16.22 3.48
CA GLU A 54 -23.38 17.67 3.28
C GLU A 54 -22.09 18.33 3.78
N LYS A 55 -21.60 17.93 4.96
CA LYS A 55 -20.37 18.45 5.55
C LYS A 55 -19.15 18.08 4.73
N THR A 56 -19.02 16.81 4.32
CA THR A 56 -17.93 16.31 3.47
C THR A 56 -17.88 17.05 2.15
N THR A 57 -19.02 17.24 1.49
CA THR A 57 -19.10 18.01 0.23
C THR A 57 -18.64 19.45 0.42
N LEU A 58 -19.13 20.14 1.46
CA LEU A 58 -18.74 21.53 1.74
C LEU A 58 -17.25 21.67 2.06
N ASP A 59 -16.68 20.74 2.82
CA ASP A 59 -15.28 20.80 3.19
C ASP A 59 -14.36 20.44 2.02
N TYR A 60 -14.71 19.44 1.21
CA TYR A 60 -13.98 19.13 -0.01
C TYR A 60 -14.03 20.28 -1.02
N GLN A 61 -15.18 20.95 -1.20
CA GLN A 61 -15.26 22.11 -2.10
C GLN A 61 -14.30 23.24 -1.69
N LYS A 62 -14.06 23.42 -0.37
CA LYS A 62 -13.06 24.39 0.10
C LYS A 62 -11.65 23.93 -0.24
N ASP A 63 -11.35 22.66 -0.02
CA ASP A 63 -10.03 22.06 -0.26
C ASP A 63 -9.73 21.80 -1.73
N PHE A 64 -10.74 21.68 -2.59
CA PHE A 64 -10.60 21.50 -4.02
C PHE A 64 -9.68 22.57 -4.62
N ARG A 65 -9.88 23.84 -4.22
CA ARG A 65 -9.04 24.95 -4.68
C ARG A 65 -7.61 24.82 -4.18
N ASN A 66 -7.41 24.37 -2.95
CA ASN A 66 -6.07 24.17 -2.38
C ASN A 66 -5.32 23.06 -3.11
N LEU A 67 -5.99 21.95 -3.40
CA LEU A 67 -5.43 20.83 -4.18
C LEU A 67 -5.11 21.26 -5.61
N PHE A 68 -6.01 22.00 -6.25
CA PHE A 68 -5.78 22.53 -7.59
C PHE A 68 -4.59 23.48 -7.66
N MET A 69 -4.46 24.41 -6.69
CA MET A 69 -3.32 25.32 -6.63
C MET A 69 -2.01 24.57 -6.37
N ALA A 70 -2.02 23.61 -5.43
CA ALA A 70 -0.85 22.79 -5.13
C ALA A 70 -0.39 22.03 -6.38
N LEU A 71 -1.32 21.38 -7.09
CA LEU A 71 -1.03 20.62 -8.31
C LEU A 71 -0.37 21.47 -9.41
N ASN A 72 -0.83 22.71 -9.59
CA ASN A 72 -0.31 23.62 -10.61
C ASN A 72 0.98 24.34 -10.23
N ASN A 73 1.45 24.22 -8.99
CA ASN A 73 2.66 24.91 -8.52
C ASN A 73 3.94 24.08 -8.63
N ASN A 74 4.00 23.12 -9.56
CA ASN A 74 5.12 22.20 -9.76
C ASN A 74 5.61 21.54 -8.47
N PRO A 75 4.80 20.65 -7.84
CA PRO A 75 5.15 20.06 -6.56
C PRO A 75 6.49 19.32 -6.61
N ASN A 76 7.28 19.49 -5.55
CA ASN A 76 8.47 18.68 -5.31
C ASN A 76 8.10 17.30 -4.70
N VAL A 77 9.11 16.48 -4.39
CA VAL A 77 8.95 15.12 -3.85
C VAL A 77 8.06 15.07 -2.60
N GLU A 78 8.31 15.92 -1.61
CA GLU A 78 7.53 15.91 -0.36
C GLU A 78 6.13 16.50 -0.57
N GLU A 79 6.01 17.53 -1.39
CA GLU A 79 4.71 18.12 -1.73
C GLU A 79 3.81 17.13 -2.49
N TRP A 80 4.38 16.28 -3.35
CA TRP A 80 3.64 15.19 -4.00
C TRP A 80 3.16 14.14 -3.00
N LYS A 81 3.97 13.81 -1.99
CA LYS A 81 3.52 12.92 -0.92
C LYS A 81 2.34 13.55 -0.18
N ASP A 82 2.44 14.81 0.23
CA ASP A 82 1.35 15.48 0.93
C ASP A 82 0.08 15.62 0.08
N LEU A 83 0.23 15.92 -1.22
CA LEU A 83 -0.89 15.94 -2.16
C LEU A 83 -1.57 14.57 -2.24
N TYR A 84 -0.80 13.50 -2.41
CA TYR A 84 -1.35 12.15 -2.49
C TYR A 84 -2.05 11.71 -1.19
N LYS A 85 -1.48 12.07 -0.01
CA LYS A 85 -2.13 11.84 1.29
C LYS A 85 -3.51 12.51 1.36
N LYS A 86 -3.61 13.77 0.90
CA LYS A 86 -4.88 14.52 0.87
C LYS A 86 -5.87 13.94 -0.13
N LEU A 87 -5.41 13.53 -1.31
CA LEU A 87 -6.26 12.86 -2.30
C LEU A 87 -6.84 11.55 -1.73
N VAL A 88 -6.00 10.72 -1.10
CA VAL A 88 -6.47 9.47 -0.46
C VAL A 88 -7.43 9.74 0.69
N TYR A 89 -7.16 10.75 1.52
CA TYR A 89 -8.10 11.17 2.58
C TYR A 89 -9.48 11.50 1.99
N TRP A 90 -9.52 12.34 0.97
CA TRP A 90 -10.79 12.71 0.33
C TRP A 90 -11.46 11.53 -0.39
N GLU A 91 -10.69 10.63 -0.99
CA GLU A 91 -11.23 9.39 -1.58
C GLU A 91 -11.96 8.53 -0.53
N VAL A 92 -11.37 8.39 0.67
CA VAL A 92 -11.96 7.65 1.77
C VAL A 92 -13.20 8.37 2.32
N GLU A 93 -13.13 9.68 2.56
CA GLU A 93 -14.28 10.44 3.05
C GLU A 93 -15.44 10.50 2.05
N MET A 94 -15.15 10.64 0.75
CA MET A 94 -16.18 10.63 -0.32
C MET A 94 -16.83 9.26 -0.50
N SER A 95 -16.16 8.17 -0.10
CA SER A 95 -16.80 6.85 -0.10
C SER A 95 -17.82 6.67 1.03
N LYS A 96 -17.81 7.55 2.04
CA LYS A 96 -18.81 7.58 3.12
C LYS A 96 -20.01 8.47 2.78
N SER A 97 -19.87 9.35 1.79
CA SER A 97 -20.94 10.22 1.31
C SER A 97 -21.73 9.55 0.18
N ASP A 98 -23.02 9.87 0.11
CA ASP A 98 -23.92 9.42 -0.94
C ASP A 98 -24.12 10.57 -1.94
N SER A 99 -23.04 11.03 -2.57
CA SER A 99 -23.06 12.12 -3.55
C SER A 99 -22.26 11.72 -4.81
N PRO A 100 -22.91 11.05 -5.78
CA PRO A 100 -22.27 10.59 -7.02
C PRO A 100 -21.63 11.72 -7.84
N GLU A 101 -22.25 12.90 -7.89
CA GLU A 101 -21.76 14.03 -8.66
C GLU A 101 -20.42 14.54 -8.10
N MET A 102 -20.30 14.61 -6.78
CA MET A 102 -19.05 15.02 -6.13
C MET A 102 -17.95 13.97 -6.29
N GLN A 103 -18.30 12.68 -6.32
CA GLN A 103 -17.35 11.62 -6.61
C GLN A 103 -16.80 11.74 -8.04
N GLU A 104 -17.62 12.09 -9.02
CA GLU A 104 -17.17 12.32 -10.40
C GLU A 104 -16.18 13.50 -10.50
N VAL A 105 -16.49 14.62 -9.83
CA VAL A 105 -15.58 15.78 -9.75
C VAL A 105 -14.25 15.39 -9.10
N PHE A 106 -14.29 14.63 -8.01
CA PHE A 106 -13.08 14.12 -7.36
C PHE A 106 -12.26 13.18 -8.25
N ASN A 107 -12.92 12.25 -8.94
CA ASN A 107 -12.26 11.34 -9.86
C ASN A 107 -11.55 12.09 -11.01
N THR A 108 -12.15 13.17 -11.50
CA THR A 108 -11.53 14.04 -12.51
C THR A 108 -10.28 14.70 -11.97
N GLN A 109 -10.33 15.30 -10.77
CA GLN A 109 -9.15 15.88 -10.12
C GLN A 109 -8.04 14.84 -9.87
N LYS A 110 -8.40 13.62 -9.46
CA LYS A 110 -7.45 12.52 -9.25
C LYS A 110 -6.79 12.08 -10.58
N ALA A 111 -7.53 12.07 -11.67
CA ALA A 111 -6.99 11.80 -13.00
C ALA A 111 -6.00 12.88 -13.46
N GLU A 112 -6.34 14.16 -13.28
CA GLU A 112 -5.43 15.29 -13.55
C GLU A 112 -4.15 15.19 -12.71
N ALA A 113 -4.28 14.88 -11.41
CA ALA A 113 -3.15 14.67 -10.53
C ALA A 113 -2.25 13.52 -11.00
N ASN A 114 -2.84 12.42 -11.48
CA ASN A 114 -2.10 11.28 -12.04
C ASN A 114 -1.33 11.67 -13.32
N THR A 115 -1.92 12.48 -14.20
CA THR A 115 -1.25 13.02 -15.39
C THR A 115 -0.02 13.84 -15.03
N GLU A 116 -0.15 14.78 -14.09
CA GLU A 116 0.96 15.63 -13.68
C GLU A 116 2.01 14.85 -12.87
N PHE A 117 1.59 13.90 -12.03
CA PHE A 117 2.51 13.02 -11.32
C PHE A 117 3.33 12.15 -12.28
N PHE A 118 2.70 11.62 -13.33
CA PHE A 118 3.41 10.88 -14.38
C PHE A 118 4.48 11.75 -15.04
N LYS A 119 4.16 13.01 -15.39
CA LYS A 119 5.14 13.95 -15.96
C LYS A 119 6.26 14.24 -14.97
N PHE A 120 5.96 14.43 -13.69
CA PHE A 120 6.93 14.62 -12.63
C PHE A 120 7.89 13.43 -12.52
N VAL A 121 7.38 12.21 -12.40
CA VAL A 121 8.23 11.00 -12.32
C VAL A 121 9.05 10.84 -13.60
N SER A 122 8.43 10.95 -14.79
CA SER A 122 9.13 10.75 -16.06
C SER A 122 10.30 11.72 -16.28
N ARG A 123 10.20 12.96 -15.77
CA ARG A 123 11.27 13.96 -15.88
C ARG A 123 12.41 13.75 -14.88
N ASN A 124 12.14 13.16 -13.71
CA ASN A 124 13.09 13.10 -12.61
C ASN A 124 13.66 11.70 -12.34
N TYR A 125 12.99 10.63 -12.82
CA TYR A 125 13.32 9.26 -12.41
C TYR A 125 14.76 8.85 -12.74
N ILE A 126 15.25 9.17 -13.93
CA ILE A 126 16.63 8.83 -14.32
C ILE A 126 17.65 9.54 -13.42
N ASP A 127 17.44 10.83 -13.15
CA ASP A 127 18.30 11.62 -12.28
C ASP A 127 18.31 11.09 -10.83
N TRP A 128 17.15 10.65 -10.31
CA TRP A 128 17.05 10.01 -9.00
C TRP A 128 17.89 8.74 -8.90
N ILE A 129 17.96 7.96 -9.98
CA ILE A 129 18.73 6.72 -10.02
C ILE A 129 20.24 6.99 -10.18
N GLN A 130 20.62 7.94 -11.03
CA GLN A 130 22.02 8.18 -11.39
C GLN A 130 22.76 9.11 -10.43
N GLU A 131 22.16 10.24 -10.06
CA GLU A 131 22.89 11.37 -9.47
C GLU A 131 22.78 11.45 -7.95
N ARG A 132 21.84 10.69 -7.34
CA ARG A 132 21.58 10.63 -5.88
C ARG A 132 21.72 12.00 -5.19
N LYS A 133 21.08 13.02 -5.76
CA LYS A 133 21.03 14.37 -5.20
C LYS A 133 20.29 14.37 -3.85
N SER A 134 20.46 15.43 -3.05
CA SER A 134 19.84 15.57 -1.73
C SER A 134 18.30 15.56 -1.75
N ASP A 135 17.68 15.84 -2.89
CA ASP A 135 16.24 15.84 -3.12
C ASP A 135 15.71 14.50 -3.68
N THR A 136 16.57 13.48 -3.79
CA THR A 136 16.16 12.14 -4.23
C THR A 136 15.24 11.52 -3.18
N PRO A 137 14.03 11.04 -3.56
CA PRO A 137 13.14 10.38 -2.61
C PRO A 137 13.78 9.13 -2.01
N VAL A 138 13.28 8.70 -0.85
CA VAL A 138 13.44 7.30 -0.45
C VAL A 138 12.79 6.42 -1.51
N MET A 139 13.52 5.43 -2.02
CA MET A 139 13.06 4.50 -3.03
C MET A 139 13.19 3.06 -2.55
N SER A 140 12.66 2.09 -3.31
CA SER A 140 12.70 0.67 -2.93
C SER A 140 14.10 0.20 -2.46
N HIS A 141 15.16 0.52 -3.21
CA HIS A 141 16.53 0.11 -2.89
C HIS A 141 17.15 0.84 -1.67
N THR A 142 16.61 1.99 -1.27
CA THR A 142 17.10 2.75 -0.11
C THR A 142 16.19 2.65 1.12
N LEU A 143 14.95 2.16 0.95
CA LEU A 143 13.94 2.06 2.00
C LEU A 143 14.45 1.31 3.22
N PHE A 144 15.04 0.13 3.01
CA PHE A 144 15.54 -0.68 4.13
C PHE A 144 16.61 0.06 4.93
N THR A 145 17.62 0.57 4.25
CA THR A 145 18.76 1.26 4.87
C THR A 145 18.35 2.55 5.58
N GLN A 146 17.46 3.35 4.97
CA GLN A 146 17.12 4.68 5.49
C GLN A 146 15.98 4.66 6.50
N LYS A 147 15.02 3.74 6.38
CA LYS A 147 13.76 3.76 7.15
C LYS A 147 13.50 2.52 7.99
N ILE A 148 14.26 1.43 7.82
CA ILE A 148 14.04 0.19 8.58
C ILE A 148 15.25 -0.10 9.47
N ALA A 149 16.44 -0.15 8.89
CA ALA A 149 17.69 -0.45 9.59
C ALA A 149 17.96 0.44 10.83
N PRO A 150 17.69 1.77 10.82
CA PRO A 150 17.93 2.63 11.99
C PRO A 150 17.13 2.23 13.24
N HIS A 151 16.06 1.46 13.06
CA HIS A 151 15.18 1.02 14.13
C HIS A 151 15.54 -0.36 14.69
N ILE A 152 16.42 -1.10 14.02
CA ILE A 152 16.82 -2.43 14.48
C ILE A 152 17.81 -2.28 15.63
N LYS A 153 17.44 -2.77 16.81
CA LYS A 153 18.27 -2.72 18.02
C LYS A 153 18.44 -4.11 18.60
N LYS A 154 19.67 -4.46 18.92
CA LYS A 154 19.97 -5.71 19.62
C LYS A 154 19.27 -5.74 20.99
N GLY A 155 18.59 -6.84 21.28
CA GLY A 155 17.83 -7.08 22.51
C GLY A 155 16.39 -6.55 22.50
N LYS A 156 15.97 -5.82 21.46
CA LYS A 156 14.59 -5.36 21.29
C LYS A 156 13.99 -6.00 20.03
N PRO A 157 12.94 -6.82 20.13
CA PRO A 157 12.38 -7.48 18.96
C PRO A 157 11.73 -6.48 18.00
N THR A 158 12.21 -6.44 16.77
CA THR A 158 11.62 -5.67 15.68
C THR A 158 10.96 -6.60 14.67
N PHE A 159 9.66 -6.42 14.43
CA PHE A 159 8.90 -7.11 13.40
C PHE A 159 8.72 -6.18 12.21
N MET A 160 9.28 -6.54 11.06
CA MET A 160 9.03 -5.88 9.79
C MET A 160 8.04 -6.71 8.99
N VAL A 161 6.84 -6.19 8.78
CA VAL A 161 5.80 -6.83 7.97
C VAL A 161 5.72 -6.10 6.63
N LEU A 162 6.10 -6.77 5.55
CA LEU A 162 5.87 -6.30 4.19
C LEU A 162 4.61 -6.98 3.65
N ILE A 163 3.54 -6.22 3.49
CA ILE A 163 2.30 -6.69 2.86
C ILE A 163 2.40 -6.33 1.38
N ASP A 164 2.42 -7.35 0.52
CA ASP A 164 2.48 -7.19 -0.94
C ASP A 164 1.34 -6.30 -1.45
N ASN A 165 1.67 -5.31 -2.28
CA ASN A 165 0.68 -4.49 -2.97
C ASN A 165 -0.32 -3.79 -2.02
N LEU A 166 0.15 -3.38 -0.85
CA LEU A 166 -0.66 -2.62 0.10
C LEU A 166 -0.57 -1.12 -0.25
N ARG A 167 -1.59 -0.63 -0.93
CA ARG A 167 -1.73 0.80 -1.25
C ARG A 167 -1.99 1.63 0.00
N TYR A 168 -1.70 2.93 -0.10
CA TYR A 168 -1.88 3.86 1.01
C TYR A 168 -3.34 4.00 1.47
N ASP A 169 -4.32 3.95 0.56
CA ASP A 169 -5.75 3.98 0.90
C ASP A 169 -6.20 2.71 1.65
N GLN A 170 -5.61 1.56 1.32
CA GLN A 170 -5.81 0.32 2.06
C GLN A 170 -5.13 0.38 3.43
N TRP A 171 -3.90 0.89 3.51
CA TRP A 171 -3.23 1.15 4.79
C TRP A 171 -4.10 2.01 5.71
N LYS A 172 -4.64 3.13 5.22
CA LYS A 172 -5.55 4.00 5.98
C LYS A 172 -6.84 3.34 6.41
N SER A 173 -7.24 2.25 5.76
CA SER A 173 -8.40 1.45 6.18
C SER A 173 -8.04 0.43 7.26
N ILE A 174 -6.82 -0.10 7.29
CA ILE A 174 -6.36 -1.07 8.30
C ILE A 174 -5.67 -0.43 9.51
N GLU A 175 -5.13 0.78 9.37
CA GLU A 175 -4.47 1.54 10.44
C GLU A 175 -5.32 1.65 11.72
N PRO A 176 -6.64 1.96 11.66
CA PRO A 176 -7.47 2.03 12.87
C PRO A 176 -7.59 0.70 13.63
N ILE A 177 -7.44 -0.43 12.93
CA ILE A 177 -7.53 -1.78 13.50
C ILE A 177 -6.24 -2.08 14.26
N ILE A 178 -5.10 -1.77 13.65
CA ILE A 178 -3.78 -1.94 14.24
C ILE A 178 -3.59 -0.98 15.43
N SER A 179 -4.11 0.25 15.32
CA SER A 179 -3.96 1.30 16.33
C SER A 179 -4.69 1.02 17.65
N GLN A 180 -5.57 0.01 17.69
CA GLN A 180 -6.16 -0.50 18.94
C GLN A 180 -5.13 -1.18 19.84
N PHE A 181 -4.01 -1.66 19.24
CA PHE A 181 -3.00 -2.46 19.92
C PHE A 181 -1.61 -1.84 19.88
N PHE A 182 -1.33 -1.01 18.87
CA PHE A 182 -0.03 -0.38 18.66
C PHE A 182 -0.17 1.14 18.56
N ARG A 183 0.84 1.87 19.00
CA ARG A 183 0.90 3.33 18.82
C ARG A 183 1.75 3.68 17.61
N VAL A 184 1.16 4.39 16.64
CA VAL A 184 1.88 4.94 15.49
C VAL A 184 2.89 5.98 15.97
N GLN A 185 4.16 5.79 15.60
CA GLN A 185 5.26 6.72 15.90
C GLN A 185 5.64 7.56 14.68
N GLU A 186 5.68 6.94 13.51
CA GLU A 186 6.06 7.55 12.23
C GLU A 186 5.20 6.97 11.12
N GLU A 187 4.82 7.81 10.16
CA GLU A 187 4.13 7.40 8.94
C GLU A 187 4.68 8.19 7.75
N GLU A 188 5.34 7.48 6.85
CA GLU A 188 5.97 8.06 5.67
C GLU A 188 5.67 7.27 4.40
N MET A 189 5.80 7.95 3.26
CA MET A 189 5.66 7.35 1.94
C MET A 189 7.01 7.37 1.23
N PHE A 190 7.23 6.34 0.41
CA PHE A 190 8.41 6.21 -0.44
C PHE A 190 7.97 5.99 -1.89
N TYR A 191 8.92 6.14 -2.82
CA TYR A 191 8.68 5.95 -4.25
C TYR A 191 9.15 4.56 -4.65
N SER A 192 8.25 3.68 -5.09
CA SER A 192 8.69 2.41 -5.67
C SER A 192 9.54 2.65 -6.92
N ILE A 193 10.57 1.84 -7.12
CA ILE A 193 11.32 1.85 -8.39
C ILE A 193 10.43 1.40 -9.55
N LEU A 194 10.80 1.78 -10.77
CA LEU A 194 10.23 1.30 -12.01
C LEU A 194 11.02 0.07 -12.49
N PRO A 195 10.36 -1.01 -12.96
CA PRO A 195 8.92 -1.23 -12.86
C PRO A 195 8.43 -1.41 -11.42
N THR A 196 7.28 -0.81 -11.09
CA THR A 196 6.61 -0.97 -9.78
C THR A 196 5.95 -2.34 -9.68
N SER A 197 6.76 -3.39 -9.56
CA SER A 197 6.31 -4.77 -9.50
C SER A 197 7.14 -5.56 -8.51
N THR A 198 6.57 -6.62 -7.96
CA THR A 198 7.15 -7.41 -6.89
C THR A 198 8.62 -7.76 -7.14
N GLN A 199 8.92 -8.30 -8.32
CA GLN A 199 10.30 -8.70 -8.68
C GLN A 199 11.32 -7.57 -8.51
N TYR A 200 11.00 -6.38 -9.01
CA TYR A 200 11.97 -5.29 -9.02
C TYR A 200 11.97 -4.61 -7.65
N SER A 201 10.79 -4.19 -7.17
CA SER A 201 10.66 -3.42 -5.93
C SER A 201 11.06 -4.22 -4.70
N ARG A 202 10.61 -5.46 -4.56
CA ARG A 202 10.83 -6.25 -3.34
C ARG A 202 12.26 -6.76 -3.24
N ASN A 203 12.83 -7.26 -4.34
CA ASN A 203 14.23 -7.66 -4.35
C ASN A 203 15.16 -6.45 -4.12
N ALA A 204 14.81 -5.26 -4.63
CA ALA A 204 15.53 -4.03 -4.32
C ALA A 204 15.47 -3.66 -2.83
N ILE A 205 14.28 -3.76 -2.20
CA ILE A 205 14.12 -3.53 -0.75
C ILE A 205 15.03 -4.45 0.06
N PHE A 206 15.01 -5.76 -0.21
CA PHE A 206 15.77 -6.70 0.60
C PHE A 206 17.27 -6.68 0.32
N SER A 207 17.69 -6.51 -0.93
CA SER A 207 19.11 -6.41 -1.28
C SER A 207 19.74 -5.07 -0.90
N GLY A 208 18.95 -3.99 -0.82
CA GLY A 208 19.47 -2.63 -0.71
C GLY A 208 20.15 -2.13 -2.01
N LEU A 209 19.88 -2.79 -3.13
CA LEU A 209 20.54 -2.57 -4.43
C LEU A 209 19.52 -2.25 -5.52
N LEU A 210 19.98 -1.56 -6.57
CA LEU A 210 19.19 -1.41 -7.79
C LEU A 210 19.13 -2.76 -8.53
N PRO A 211 18.05 -3.05 -9.29
CA PRO A 211 17.92 -4.29 -10.05
C PRO A 211 19.14 -4.65 -10.92
N VAL A 212 19.76 -3.66 -11.59
CA VAL A 212 21.00 -3.86 -12.35
C VAL A 212 22.17 -4.35 -11.49
N ASP A 213 22.26 -3.90 -10.25
CA ASP A 213 23.34 -4.27 -9.34
C ASP A 213 23.07 -5.63 -8.68
N ILE A 214 21.79 -5.99 -8.51
CA ILE A 214 21.38 -7.34 -8.11
C ILE A 214 21.78 -8.34 -9.19
N GLU A 215 21.43 -8.08 -10.46
CA GLU A 215 21.80 -8.95 -11.58
C GLU A 215 23.31 -9.18 -11.67
N LYS A 216 24.12 -8.12 -11.48
CA LYS A 216 25.58 -8.21 -11.48
C LYS A 216 26.15 -9.00 -10.31
N SER A 217 25.60 -8.80 -9.11
CA SER A 217 26.12 -9.38 -7.87
C SER A 217 25.63 -10.82 -7.63
N TYR A 218 24.44 -11.14 -8.15
CA TYR A 218 23.72 -12.40 -7.95
C TYR A 218 23.17 -12.94 -9.28
N PRO A 219 24.05 -13.27 -10.26
CA PRO A 219 23.62 -13.67 -11.60
C PRO A 219 22.89 -15.02 -11.65
N ILE A 220 22.97 -15.82 -10.57
CA ILE A 220 22.29 -17.12 -10.48
C ILE A 220 20.89 -16.92 -9.88
N GLU A 221 20.81 -16.11 -8.84
CA GLU A 221 19.60 -15.84 -8.06
C GLU A 221 18.65 -14.85 -8.76
N TRP A 222 19.21 -13.89 -9.50
CA TRP A 222 18.42 -13.00 -10.33
C TRP A 222 17.90 -13.74 -11.56
N LYS A 223 16.61 -13.58 -11.85
CA LYS A 223 15.95 -14.12 -13.03
C LYS A 223 15.23 -13.02 -13.76
N ASN A 224 15.56 -12.83 -15.04
CA ASN A 224 14.89 -11.89 -15.92
C ASN A 224 13.48 -12.36 -16.29
N ASP A 225 12.69 -11.50 -16.93
CA ASP A 225 11.27 -11.79 -17.13
C ASP A 225 10.98 -12.95 -18.09
N ASP A 226 11.90 -13.19 -19.03
CA ASP A 226 11.88 -14.25 -20.04
C ASP A 226 12.50 -15.57 -19.56
N GLU A 227 13.12 -15.58 -18.37
CA GLU A 227 13.70 -16.79 -17.79
C GLU A 227 12.66 -17.61 -17.00
N GLU A 228 12.81 -18.94 -17.05
CA GLU A 228 12.00 -19.85 -16.25
C GLU A 228 12.40 -19.80 -14.75
N GLY A 229 11.40 -19.97 -13.87
CA GLY A 229 11.58 -20.05 -12.43
C GLY A 229 10.94 -18.90 -11.66
N GLY A 230 11.07 -18.96 -10.32
CA GLY A 230 10.53 -17.94 -9.44
C GLY A 230 11.45 -16.72 -9.33
N LYS A 231 10.89 -15.53 -9.56
CA LYS A 231 11.61 -14.25 -9.54
C LYS A 231 11.87 -13.67 -8.14
N ASN A 232 11.27 -14.29 -7.12
CA ASN A 232 11.27 -13.82 -5.73
C ASN A 232 11.62 -14.98 -4.78
N LEU A 233 12.63 -15.78 -5.12
CA LEU A 233 13.01 -16.97 -4.32
C LEU A 233 14.14 -16.70 -3.32
N TYR A 234 14.96 -15.68 -3.58
CA TYR A 234 16.20 -15.42 -2.85
C TYR A 234 16.15 -14.19 -1.94
N GLU A 235 14.95 -13.70 -1.63
CA GLU A 235 14.73 -12.52 -0.77
C GLU A 235 15.42 -12.65 0.60
N LYS A 236 15.37 -13.85 1.21
CA LYS A 236 16.07 -14.14 2.48
C LYS A 236 17.59 -13.98 2.36
N GLN A 237 18.16 -14.46 1.25
CA GLN A 237 19.60 -14.34 0.98
C GLN A 237 19.98 -12.87 0.78
N PHE A 238 19.23 -12.15 -0.05
CA PHE A 238 19.44 -10.71 -0.28
C PHE A 238 19.39 -9.90 1.01
N LEU A 239 18.39 -10.14 1.86
CA LEU A 239 18.29 -9.51 3.17
C LEU A 239 19.49 -9.85 4.05
N GLY A 240 19.87 -11.12 4.11
CA GLY A 240 21.02 -11.56 4.89
C GLY A 240 22.30 -10.82 4.49
N ASP A 241 22.52 -10.63 3.21
CA ASP A 241 23.71 -9.98 2.65
C ASP A 241 23.68 -8.46 2.89
N ASN A 242 22.50 -7.85 2.73
CA ASN A 242 22.28 -6.43 3.03
C ASN A 242 22.52 -6.12 4.53
N LEU A 243 22.00 -6.96 5.43
CA LEU A 243 22.26 -6.83 6.88
C LEU A 243 23.76 -6.88 7.19
N ARG A 244 24.53 -7.72 6.46
CA ARG A 244 25.99 -7.76 6.62
C ARG A 244 26.67 -6.49 6.14
N HIS A 245 26.25 -5.97 5.00
CA HIS A 245 26.74 -4.69 4.47
C HIS A 245 26.46 -3.52 5.43
N LEU A 246 25.29 -3.52 6.08
CA LEU A 246 24.87 -2.55 7.09
C LEU A 246 25.53 -2.75 8.46
N LYS A 247 26.47 -3.69 8.58
CA LYS A 247 27.19 -4.03 9.84
C LYS A 247 26.26 -4.50 10.97
N LEU A 248 25.11 -5.09 10.63
CA LEU A 248 24.16 -5.69 11.58
C LEU A 248 24.43 -7.19 11.80
N ASN A 249 25.68 -7.63 11.68
CA ASN A 249 26.09 -9.05 11.76
C ASN A 249 25.81 -9.72 13.11
N ASN A 250 25.64 -8.93 14.16
CA ASN A 250 25.54 -9.39 15.54
C ASN A 250 24.09 -9.52 16.03
N ILE A 251 23.11 -9.30 15.14
CA ILE A 251 21.69 -9.44 15.42
C ILE A 251 21.23 -10.86 15.09
N LYS A 252 20.29 -11.38 15.87
CA LYS A 252 19.57 -12.59 15.52
C LYS A 252 18.35 -12.22 14.68
N TRP A 253 18.21 -12.80 13.49
CA TRP A 253 17.10 -12.49 12.62
C TRP A 253 16.50 -13.70 11.92
N ASP A 254 15.22 -13.58 11.54
CA ASP A 254 14.51 -14.54 10.72
C ASP A 254 13.75 -13.85 9.57
N TYR A 255 13.48 -14.61 8.52
CA TYR A 255 12.66 -14.20 7.38
C TYR A 255 11.62 -15.27 7.10
N LEU A 256 10.36 -14.84 7.04
CA LEU A 256 9.18 -15.67 6.82
C LEU A 256 8.46 -15.16 5.58
N LYS A 257 8.18 -16.05 4.62
CA LYS A 257 7.37 -15.74 3.45
C LYS A 257 6.07 -16.52 3.53
N ILE A 258 4.96 -15.81 3.59
CA ILE A 258 3.62 -16.36 3.73
C ILE A 258 2.93 -16.27 2.38
N THR A 259 2.77 -17.41 1.71
CA THR A 259 2.19 -17.49 0.37
C THR A 259 0.76 -18.02 0.37
N ASN A 260 0.40 -18.76 1.42
CA ASN A 260 -0.92 -19.37 1.59
C ASN A 260 -1.37 -19.31 3.06
N ASN A 261 -2.60 -19.75 3.32
CA ASN A 261 -3.19 -19.68 4.65
C ASN A 261 -2.53 -20.65 5.66
N ASP A 262 -2.01 -21.79 5.22
CA ASP A 262 -1.39 -22.79 6.09
C ASP A 262 0.00 -22.33 6.57
N ASP A 263 0.77 -21.66 5.70
CA ASP A 263 1.98 -20.93 6.09
C ASP A 263 1.63 -19.89 7.16
N GLY A 264 0.52 -19.15 6.97
CA GLY A 264 0.04 -18.13 7.89
C GLY A 264 -0.32 -18.69 9.27
N LYS A 265 -1.02 -19.82 9.33
CA LYS A 265 -1.33 -20.53 10.59
C LYS A 265 -0.06 -21.03 11.28
N THR A 266 0.87 -21.61 10.53
CA THR A 266 2.14 -22.09 11.08
C THR A 266 2.94 -20.93 11.69
N MET A 267 2.94 -19.76 11.04
CA MET A 267 3.54 -18.54 11.58
C MET A 267 2.81 -18.07 12.84
N GLU A 268 1.47 -18.07 12.84
CA GLU A 268 0.64 -17.67 13.98
C GLU A 268 0.87 -18.56 15.22
N ASP A 269 1.04 -19.87 15.04
CA ASP A 269 1.27 -20.83 16.13
C ASP A 269 2.67 -20.66 16.74
N ASN A 270 3.66 -20.33 15.90
CA ASN A 270 5.04 -20.13 16.32
C ASN A 270 5.36 -18.68 16.71
N PHE A 271 4.39 -17.77 16.72
CA PHE A 271 4.69 -16.34 16.69
C PHE A 271 5.50 -15.83 17.90
N HIS A 272 5.23 -16.37 19.09
CA HIS A 272 5.99 -16.07 20.31
C HIS A 272 7.46 -16.47 20.21
N ASN A 273 7.80 -17.47 19.39
CA ASN A 273 9.18 -17.88 19.17
C ASN A 273 9.99 -16.82 18.43
N TYR A 274 9.37 -15.87 17.73
CA TYR A 274 10.08 -14.81 17.04
C TYR A 274 10.45 -13.63 17.96
N LEU A 275 9.89 -13.57 19.18
CA LEU A 275 10.24 -12.56 20.20
C LEU A 275 11.68 -12.68 20.72
N LYS A 276 12.36 -13.80 20.45
CA LYS A 276 13.78 -14.01 20.80
C LYS A 276 14.73 -13.55 19.69
N ASN A 277 14.21 -12.96 18.62
CA ASN A 277 14.99 -12.36 17.54
C ASN A 277 15.05 -10.84 17.71
N ASP A 278 16.13 -10.24 17.23
CA ASP A 278 16.27 -8.79 17.14
C ASP A 278 15.51 -8.24 15.90
N LEU A 279 15.42 -9.04 14.84
CA LEU A 279 14.63 -8.73 13.64
C LEU A 279 13.85 -9.97 13.16
N THR A 280 12.56 -9.83 12.90
CA THR A 280 11.79 -10.83 12.15
C THR A 280 11.12 -10.14 10.98
N VAL A 281 11.48 -10.54 9.76
CA VAL A 281 10.88 -10.04 8.53
C VAL A 281 9.79 -11.01 8.08
N ILE A 282 8.60 -10.49 7.81
CA ILE A 282 7.43 -11.24 7.38
C ILE A 282 6.95 -10.64 6.06
N VAL A 283 7.10 -11.41 4.98
CA VAL A 283 6.53 -11.06 3.68
C VAL A 283 5.20 -11.78 3.55
N TYR A 284 4.12 -11.01 3.38
CA TYR A 284 2.77 -11.53 3.28
C TYR A 284 2.22 -11.26 1.87
N ASN A 285 2.12 -12.32 1.05
CA ASN A 285 1.71 -12.22 -0.35
C ASN A 285 0.18 -12.07 -0.49
N PHE A 286 -0.32 -10.86 -0.28
CA PHE A 286 -1.73 -10.51 -0.42
C PHE A 286 -2.27 -10.77 -1.84
N VAL A 287 -1.47 -10.44 -2.88
CA VAL A 287 -1.87 -10.61 -4.28
C VAL A 287 -2.08 -12.07 -4.65
N ASP A 288 -1.16 -12.97 -4.25
CA ASP A 288 -1.31 -14.40 -4.51
C ASP A 288 -2.56 -14.94 -3.81
N MET A 289 -2.79 -14.56 -2.55
CA MET A 289 -4.01 -14.94 -1.83
C MET A 289 -5.30 -14.47 -2.51
N LEU A 290 -5.35 -13.22 -2.97
CA LEU A 290 -6.50 -12.71 -3.72
C LEU A 290 -6.62 -13.31 -5.12
N SER A 291 -5.50 -13.60 -5.78
CA SER A 291 -5.49 -14.13 -7.15
C SER A 291 -5.93 -15.59 -7.19
N HIS A 292 -5.48 -16.41 -6.23
CA HIS A 292 -5.99 -17.77 -6.01
C HIS A 292 -7.51 -17.74 -5.81
N ALA A 293 -7.98 -16.83 -4.96
CA ALA A 293 -9.41 -16.68 -4.70
C ALA A 293 -10.18 -16.19 -5.95
N ARG A 294 -9.61 -15.32 -6.79
CA ARG A 294 -10.19 -14.88 -8.08
C ARG A 294 -10.20 -15.97 -9.16
N THR A 295 -9.24 -16.89 -9.18
CA THR A 295 -9.22 -18.01 -10.12
C THR A 295 -10.20 -19.12 -9.73
N GLU A 296 -10.45 -19.30 -8.44
CA GLU A 296 -11.41 -20.28 -7.93
C GLU A 296 -12.85 -19.78 -7.95
N MET A 297 -13.06 -18.45 -7.90
CA MET A 297 -14.40 -17.86 -7.87
C MET A 297 -14.49 -16.58 -8.73
N GLU A 298 -15.21 -16.65 -9.85
CA GLU A 298 -15.59 -15.49 -10.67
C GLU A 298 -16.32 -14.42 -9.84
N VAL A 299 -17.02 -14.85 -8.79
CA VAL A 299 -17.67 -14.05 -7.74
C VAL A 299 -16.73 -13.00 -7.11
N LEU A 300 -15.43 -13.27 -6.94
CA LEU A 300 -14.52 -12.29 -6.36
C LEU A 300 -14.20 -11.12 -7.28
N LYS A 301 -14.35 -11.30 -8.61
CA LYS A 301 -14.29 -10.16 -9.55
C LYS A 301 -15.53 -9.28 -9.40
N GLU A 302 -16.70 -9.87 -9.15
CA GLU A 302 -17.94 -9.12 -8.89
C GLU A 302 -17.90 -8.40 -7.55
N LEU A 303 -17.38 -9.04 -6.50
CA LEU A 303 -17.23 -8.45 -5.16
C LEU A 303 -16.15 -7.37 -5.08
N ALA A 304 -15.16 -7.37 -5.99
CA ALA A 304 -14.06 -6.39 -6.03
C ALA A 304 -14.11 -5.51 -7.29
N GLY A 305 -15.32 -5.12 -7.72
CA GLY A 305 -15.54 -4.39 -8.98
C GLY A 305 -15.05 -2.93 -8.98
N ASP A 306 -14.81 -2.35 -7.81
CA ASP A 306 -14.35 -0.97 -7.62
C ASP A 306 -13.37 -0.83 -6.44
N GLU A 307 -12.83 0.39 -6.27
CA GLU A 307 -11.82 0.67 -5.24
C GLU A 307 -12.38 0.58 -3.81
N VAL A 308 -13.65 0.93 -3.60
CA VAL A 308 -14.31 0.89 -2.29
C VAL A 308 -14.48 -0.56 -1.81
N SER A 309 -14.94 -1.41 -2.71
CA SER A 309 -15.15 -2.83 -2.47
C SER A 309 -13.81 -3.54 -2.28
N TYR A 310 -12.79 -3.18 -3.06
CA TYR A 310 -11.43 -3.71 -2.89
C TYR A 310 -10.82 -3.34 -1.53
N ARG A 311 -11.01 -2.09 -1.06
CA ARG A 311 -10.62 -1.69 0.31
C ARG A 311 -11.38 -2.49 1.37
N SER A 312 -12.70 -2.63 1.23
CA SER A 312 -13.54 -3.40 2.16
C SER A 312 -13.09 -4.86 2.26
N LEU A 313 -12.76 -5.50 1.13
CA LEU A 313 -12.18 -6.85 1.10
C LEU A 313 -10.82 -6.91 1.78
N THR A 314 -9.98 -5.89 1.61
CA THR A 314 -8.66 -5.81 2.27
C THR A 314 -8.82 -5.73 3.79
N VAL A 315 -9.75 -4.91 4.29
CA VAL A 315 -10.07 -4.82 5.71
C VAL A 315 -10.56 -6.16 6.26
N SER A 316 -11.55 -6.76 5.61
CA SER A 316 -12.11 -8.04 6.02
C SER A 316 -11.06 -9.16 6.03
N TRP A 317 -10.22 -9.23 5.00
CA TRP A 317 -9.09 -10.15 4.97
C TRP A 317 -8.15 -9.92 6.16
N PHE A 318 -7.76 -8.67 6.43
CA PHE A 318 -6.82 -8.36 7.49
C PHE A 318 -7.35 -8.78 8.86
N GLU A 319 -8.60 -8.41 9.20
CA GLU A 319 -9.26 -8.76 10.47
C GLU A 319 -9.37 -10.28 10.72
N HIS A 320 -9.43 -11.07 9.66
CA HIS A 320 -9.53 -12.53 9.74
C HIS A 320 -8.21 -13.25 9.44
N SER A 321 -7.13 -12.51 9.16
CA SER A 321 -5.84 -13.09 8.80
C SER A 321 -5.11 -13.71 10.01
N PRO A 322 -4.34 -14.79 9.80
CA PRO A 322 -3.36 -15.25 10.80
C PRO A 322 -2.38 -14.17 11.24
N LEU A 323 -2.01 -13.25 10.33
CA LEU A 323 -1.14 -12.11 10.64
C LEU A 323 -1.73 -11.22 11.73
N TYR A 324 -2.98 -10.80 11.61
CA TYR A 324 -3.62 -9.93 12.60
C TYR A 324 -3.72 -10.62 13.97
N ARG A 325 -4.13 -11.89 14.00
CA ARG A 325 -4.16 -12.67 15.25
C ARG A 325 -2.77 -12.81 15.86
N ALA A 326 -1.75 -13.04 15.05
CA ALA A 326 -0.36 -13.13 15.48
C ALA A 326 0.14 -11.80 16.09
N LEU A 327 -0.07 -10.67 15.40
CA LEU A 327 0.28 -9.33 15.90
C LEU A 327 -0.43 -9.03 17.24
N LYS A 328 -1.72 -9.39 17.37
CA LYS A 328 -2.47 -9.22 18.61
C LYS A 328 -1.89 -10.02 19.78
N LYS A 329 -1.32 -11.22 19.54
CA LYS A 329 -0.69 -12.04 20.58
C LYS A 329 0.55 -11.40 21.22
N ILE A 330 1.22 -10.48 20.52
CA ILE A 330 2.46 -9.83 20.99
C ILE A 330 2.28 -8.34 21.29
N ALA A 331 1.07 -7.81 21.17
CA ALA A 331 0.78 -6.39 21.34
C ALA A 331 1.11 -5.85 22.74
N ASP A 332 1.08 -6.71 23.76
CA ASP A 332 1.40 -6.37 25.15
C ASP A 332 2.91 -6.44 25.46
N LYS A 333 3.75 -6.76 24.48
CA LYS A 333 5.21 -6.89 24.64
C LYS A 333 5.94 -5.62 24.21
N ASP A 334 7.14 -5.40 24.74
CA ASP A 334 8.02 -4.30 24.29
C ASP A 334 8.69 -4.64 22.96
N ILE A 335 7.92 -4.51 21.88
CA ILE A 335 8.37 -4.78 20.52
C ILE A 335 8.27 -3.54 19.66
N GLN A 336 9.00 -3.53 18.55
CA GLN A 336 8.82 -2.57 17.48
C GLN A 336 8.15 -3.24 16.29
N LEU A 337 7.10 -2.60 15.74
CA LEU A 337 6.40 -3.05 14.55
C LEU A 337 6.61 -2.03 13.43
N ILE A 338 7.04 -2.52 12.27
CA ILE A 338 7.17 -1.75 11.03
C ILE A 338 6.28 -2.44 10.01
N ILE A 339 5.30 -1.73 9.46
CA ILE A 339 4.46 -2.23 8.37
C ILE A 339 4.81 -1.44 7.11
N THR A 340 5.05 -2.14 6.01
CA THR A 340 5.41 -1.55 4.74
C THR A 340 4.87 -2.36 3.57
N THR A 341 5.15 -1.91 2.35
CA THR A 341 4.78 -2.55 1.09
C THR A 341 5.96 -2.49 0.12
N ASP A 342 5.91 -3.26 -0.95
CA ASP A 342 6.83 -3.16 -2.08
C ASP A 342 6.34 -2.17 -3.15
N HIS A 343 5.05 -2.21 -3.48
CA HIS A 343 4.41 -1.34 -4.45
C HIS A 343 2.90 -1.19 -4.18
N GLY A 344 2.20 -0.55 -5.11
CA GLY A 344 0.74 -0.48 -5.13
C GLY A 344 0.15 -1.03 -6.43
N THR A 345 -1.12 -0.73 -6.66
CA THR A 345 -1.85 -1.11 -7.87
C THR A 345 -2.79 0.02 -8.29
N MET A 346 -3.15 0.05 -9.57
CA MET A 346 -4.21 0.91 -10.06
C MET A 346 -5.02 0.20 -11.14
N ARG A 347 -6.30 0.54 -11.22
CA ARG A 347 -7.16 0.08 -12.30
C ARG A 347 -6.77 0.75 -13.61
N VAL A 348 -6.64 -0.05 -14.66
CA VAL A 348 -6.39 0.39 -16.04
C VAL A 348 -7.63 0.27 -16.90
N ARG A 349 -7.77 1.16 -17.88
CA ARG A 349 -8.94 1.22 -18.77
C ARG A 349 -8.60 1.50 -20.22
N THR A 350 -7.51 2.23 -20.47
CA THR A 350 -7.17 2.69 -21.82
C THR A 350 -6.20 1.72 -22.50
N PRO A 351 -6.61 0.96 -23.53
CA PRO A 351 -5.68 0.09 -24.24
C PRO A 351 -4.73 0.92 -25.09
N SER A 352 -3.44 0.59 -25.08
CA SER A 352 -2.46 1.07 -26.05
C SER A 352 -1.75 -0.10 -26.72
N LYS A 353 -1.56 -0.01 -28.03
CA LYS A 353 -0.97 -1.08 -28.83
C LYS A 353 0.53 -1.14 -28.57
N CYS A 354 1.00 -2.33 -28.22
CA CYS A 354 2.42 -2.64 -28.08
C CYS A 354 2.73 -3.92 -28.86
N VAL A 355 3.65 -3.82 -29.83
CA VAL A 355 4.09 -4.97 -30.63
C VAL A 355 5.55 -5.25 -30.35
N GLY A 356 5.90 -6.50 -30.11
CA GLY A 356 7.28 -6.96 -29.95
C GLY A 356 7.41 -8.44 -30.35
N ASP A 357 8.51 -9.06 -29.96
CA ASP A 357 8.73 -10.49 -30.17
C ASP A 357 8.12 -11.38 -29.06
N ARG A 358 8.31 -12.70 -29.13
CA ARG A 358 7.83 -13.65 -28.10
C ARG A 358 8.54 -13.50 -26.75
N ALA A 359 9.72 -12.89 -26.72
CA ALA A 359 10.50 -12.68 -25.50
C ALA A 359 10.07 -11.42 -24.74
N THR A 360 9.20 -10.60 -25.34
CA THR A 360 8.68 -9.40 -24.70
C THR A 360 7.77 -9.77 -23.53
N THR A 361 7.94 -9.07 -22.41
CA THR A 361 7.21 -9.39 -21.17
C THR A 361 5.69 -9.34 -21.33
N THR A 362 4.97 -10.13 -20.54
CA THR A 362 3.50 -10.20 -20.58
C THR A 362 2.82 -9.17 -19.68
N ASN A 363 3.57 -8.42 -18.86
CA ASN A 363 3.01 -7.43 -17.94
C ASN A 363 2.19 -6.34 -18.66
N LEU A 364 1.09 -5.88 -18.06
CA LEU A 364 0.17 -4.90 -18.65
C LEU A 364 0.66 -3.45 -18.54
N ARG A 365 1.52 -3.14 -17.57
CA ARG A 365 1.94 -1.78 -17.21
C ARG A 365 3.36 -1.45 -17.62
N TYR A 366 4.18 -2.44 -17.91
CA TYR A 366 5.48 -2.23 -18.51
C TYR A 366 5.79 -3.34 -19.50
N LYS A 367 6.62 -3.03 -20.48
CA LYS A 367 7.17 -4.01 -21.41
C LYS A 367 8.67 -3.84 -21.47
N HIS A 368 9.39 -4.95 -21.55
CA HIS A 368 10.77 -4.93 -21.97
C HIS A 368 11.02 -6.03 -23.01
N GLY A 369 11.96 -5.79 -23.90
CA GLY A 369 12.20 -6.66 -25.05
C GLY A 369 12.97 -5.96 -26.17
N ARG A 370 13.30 -6.72 -27.21
CA ARG A 370 13.96 -6.22 -28.41
C ARG A 370 12.91 -5.66 -29.37
N ASN A 371 13.23 -4.56 -30.05
CA ASN A 371 12.42 -4.02 -31.15
C ASN A 371 10.93 -3.77 -30.81
N ILE A 372 10.64 -3.35 -29.58
CA ILE A 372 9.26 -3.03 -29.18
C ILE A 372 8.79 -1.78 -29.93
N GLN A 373 7.64 -1.89 -30.60
CA GLN A 373 6.89 -0.80 -31.19
C GLN A 373 5.74 -0.40 -30.26
N TYR A 374 5.63 0.90 -30.02
CA TYR A 374 4.67 1.47 -29.07
C TYR A 374 4.29 2.88 -29.48
N GLU A 375 3.16 3.36 -28.99
CA GLU A 375 2.75 4.77 -29.12
C GLU A 375 3.53 5.63 -28.12
N ALA A 376 4.44 6.47 -28.62
CA ALA A 376 5.36 7.23 -27.76
C ALA A 376 4.65 8.16 -26.75
N LYS A 377 3.46 8.66 -27.09
CA LYS A 377 2.64 9.51 -26.21
C LYS A 377 2.03 8.76 -25.01
N ASP A 378 1.98 7.44 -25.08
CA ASP A 378 1.30 6.58 -24.10
C ASP A 378 2.27 5.95 -23.09
N VAL A 379 3.58 6.19 -23.24
CA VAL A 379 4.60 5.54 -22.41
C VAL A 379 5.72 6.49 -21.98
N PHE A 380 6.34 6.18 -20.86
CA PHE A 380 7.69 6.60 -20.53
C PHE A 380 8.66 5.53 -21.03
N ALA A 381 9.56 5.89 -21.96
CA ALA A 381 10.46 4.95 -22.61
C ALA A 381 11.92 5.17 -22.16
N VAL A 382 12.56 4.09 -21.73
CA VAL A 382 13.98 4.05 -21.36
C VAL A 382 14.71 3.23 -22.41
N SER A 383 15.49 3.92 -23.25
CA SER A 383 16.21 3.27 -24.35
C SER A 383 17.45 2.50 -23.90
N ASN A 384 18.09 2.95 -22.83
CA ASN A 384 19.22 2.28 -22.19
C ASN A 384 18.83 1.88 -20.76
N PRO A 385 18.52 0.59 -20.50
CA PRO A 385 17.99 0.14 -19.20
C PRO A 385 18.89 0.49 -18.01
N HIS A 386 20.21 0.50 -18.21
CA HIS A 386 21.17 0.83 -17.16
C HIS A 386 20.99 2.25 -16.61
N ASP A 387 20.51 3.19 -17.43
CA ASP A 387 20.26 4.57 -16.98
C ASP A 387 19.15 4.63 -15.93
N ALA A 388 18.20 3.69 -15.99
CA ALA A 388 17.10 3.54 -15.03
C ALA A 388 17.42 2.55 -13.89
N GLY A 389 18.67 2.07 -13.79
CA GLY A 389 19.07 1.08 -12.79
C GLY A 389 18.52 -0.32 -13.08
N LEU A 390 18.21 -0.62 -14.34
CA LEU A 390 17.58 -1.87 -14.76
C LEU A 390 18.55 -2.82 -15.47
N PRO A 391 18.32 -4.15 -15.33
CA PRO A 391 18.95 -5.18 -16.13
C PRO A 391 18.85 -4.91 -17.62
N GLN A 392 19.83 -5.41 -18.36
CA GLN A 392 19.77 -5.43 -19.81
C GLN A 392 20.00 -6.89 -20.29
N PRO A 393 18.94 -7.73 -20.27
CA PRO A 393 19.07 -9.15 -20.59
C PRO A 393 19.57 -9.39 -22.02
N ASN A 394 19.28 -8.45 -22.91
CA ASN A 394 19.56 -8.54 -24.33
C ASN A 394 20.19 -7.24 -24.86
N ILE A 395 21.12 -7.38 -25.80
CA ILE A 395 21.65 -6.23 -26.57
C ILE A 395 20.47 -5.55 -27.28
N ASN A 396 20.31 -4.24 -27.07
CA ASN A 396 19.19 -3.41 -27.54
C ASN A 396 17.82 -3.62 -26.85
N SER A 397 17.76 -4.23 -25.67
CA SER A 397 16.55 -4.20 -24.85
C SER A 397 16.19 -2.76 -24.46
N LYS A 398 14.91 -2.43 -24.56
CA LYS A 398 14.34 -1.18 -24.04
C LYS A 398 13.28 -1.50 -23.00
N TYR A 399 13.03 -0.58 -22.09
CA TYR A 399 11.90 -0.63 -21.17
C TYR A 399 10.91 0.47 -21.54
N ILE A 400 9.63 0.14 -21.53
CA ILE A 400 8.54 1.10 -21.63
C ILE A 400 7.58 0.93 -20.46
N PHE A 401 7.12 2.05 -19.91
CA PHE A 401 6.20 2.10 -18.76
C PHE A 401 4.94 2.84 -19.17
N ALA A 402 3.78 2.22 -18.98
CA ALA A 402 2.50 2.76 -19.41
C ALA A 402 2.11 3.99 -18.57
N LYS A 403 1.71 5.05 -19.28
CA LYS A 403 1.23 6.32 -18.72
C LYS A 403 -0.15 6.16 -18.07
N GLU A 404 -0.40 6.91 -16.99
CA GLU A 404 -1.75 7.07 -16.39
C GLU A 404 -2.52 5.74 -16.19
N ASP A 405 -3.69 5.58 -16.82
CA ASP A 405 -4.52 4.37 -16.77
C ASP A 405 -4.37 3.47 -18.00
N VAL A 406 -3.31 3.69 -18.79
CA VAL A 406 -3.00 2.92 -19.98
C VAL A 406 -2.53 1.51 -19.62
N PHE A 407 -2.94 0.54 -20.43
CA PHE A 407 -2.38 -0.81 -20.42
C PHE A 407 -1.92 -1.25 -21.82
N LEU A 408 -0.74 -1.87 -21.86
CA LEU A 408 -0.03 -2.25 -23.08
C LEU A 408 -0.52 -3.61 -23.56
N CYS A 409 -1.25 -3.60 -24.67
CA CYS A 409 -1.85 -4.79 -25.26
C CYS A 409 -1.01 -5.31 -26.41
N TYR A 410 -0.82 -6.63 -26.44
CA TYR A 410 -0.44 -7.34 -27.64
C TYR A 410 -1.70 -7.67 -28.44
N PRO A 411 -1.83 -7.22 -29.69
CA PRO A 411 -2.84 -7.74 -30.60
C PRO A 411 -2.54 -9.16 -31.07
#